data_AF-A0A8J4Y567-F1
#
_entry.id   AF-A0A8J4Y567-F1
#
_cell.length_a   1.000
_cell.length_b   1.000
_cell.length_c   1.000
_cell.angle_alpha   90.00
_cell.angle_beta   90.00
_cell.angle_gamma   90.00
#
_symmetry.space_group_name_H-M   'P 1'
#
loop_
_entity.id
_entity.type
_entity.pdbx_description
1 polymer ?
#
loop_
_entity_poly.entity_id
_entity_poly.type
_entity_poly.pdbx_seq_one_letter_code
_entity_poly.pdbx_strand_id
1 'polypeptide(L)'
;MSDHKTCEATLTINALMNTIPQNEHKAQTEMAKLNFHHKDINWNGLRDKLKIEWETTLADKCPEEMLSSFTTLCEETCREHVPLKSVSNKKRLIPRDRRILMKKRGHYKNKLTKCPPPFVEAKLRKALLEIETSLIKSHAEQRKKEEIQAVNNIKDNSMFSHKVPHKRYGMSGGPIRSLC
;
A
#
# COMPACT_ATOMS: atom_id res chain seq x y z
N MET A 1 23.09 -33.03 -43.24
CA MET A 1 21.73 -32.55 -42.89
C MET A 1 21.56 -32.82 -41.40
N SER A 2 21.46 -31.79 -40.57
CA SER A 2 21.46 -31.92 -39.11
C SER A 2 20.07 -31.60 -38.59
N ASP A 3 19.43 -32.59 -37.98
CA ASP A 3 18.08 -32.49 -37.43
C ASP A 3 18.13 -31.80 -36.06
N HIS A 4 17.85 -30.50 -36.03
CA HIS A 4 17.60 -29.80 -34.78
C HIS A 4 16.13 -29.96 -34.38
N LYS A 5 15.86 -30.82 -33.39
CA LYS A 5 14.54 -30.91 -32.74
C LYS A 5 14.37 -29.71 -31.81
N THR A 6 13.45 -28.82 -32.14
CA THR A 6 13.01 -27.73 -31.27
C THR A 6 12.01 -28.27 -30.26
N CYS A 7 12.33 -28.21 -28.97
CA CYS A 7 11.37 -28.48 -27.90
C CYS A 7 10.77 -27.15 -27.42
N GLU A 8 9.47 -26.94 -27.62
CA GLU A 8 8.73 -25.85 -27.00
C GLU A 8 8.22 -26.29 -25.62
N ALA A 9 8.67 -25.62 -24.56
CA ALA A 9 8.12 -25.79 -23.22
C ALA A 9 7.09 -24.69 -22.94
N THR A 10 5.81 -25.05 -23.00
CA THR A 10 4.70 -24.18 -22.59
C THR A 10 4.49 -24.29 -21.07
N LEU A 11 4.97 -23.31 -20.31
CA LEU A 11 4.71 -23.21 -18.88
C LEU A 11 3.32 -22.61 -18.63
N THR A 12 2.40 -23.44 -18.14
CA THR A 12 1.08 -23.00 -17.67
C THR A 12 1.23 -22.21 -16.37
N ILE A 13 1.25 -20.88 -16.48
CA ILE A 13 1.48 -19.92 -15.37
C ILE A 13 0.47 -20.08 -14.20
N ASN A 14 -0.67 -20.74 -14.42
CA ASN A 14 -1.74 -20.85 -13.43
C ASN A 14 -1.37 -21.67 -12.16
N ALA A 15 -0.35 -22.52 -12.20
CA ALA A 15 0.01 -23.37 -11.06
C ALA A 15 0.80 -22.63 -9.95
N LEU A 16 1.42 -21.48 -10.25
CA LEU A 16 2.27 -20.74 -9.29
C LEU A 16 1.54 -19.57 -8.61
N MET A 17 0.28 -19.29 -8.96
CA MET A 17 -0.48 -18.19 -8.34
C MET A 17 -1.34 -18.63 -7.14
N ASN A 18 -1.41 -19.94 -6.84
CA ASN A 18 -2.22 -20.48 -5.74
C ASN A 18 -1.43 -20.79 -4.46
N THR A 19 -0.15 -20.43 -4.39
CA THR A 19 0.69 -20.55 -3.17
C THR A 19 1.12 -19.20 -2.62
N ILE A 20 0.35 -18.14 -2.88
CA ILE A 20 0.42 -16.96 -2.02
C ILE A 20 -0.42 -17.28 -0.80
N PRO A 21 0.17 -17.56 0.38
CA PRO A 21 -0.63 -17.69 1.59
C PRO A 21 -1.47 -16.42 1.73
N GLN A 22 -2.79 -16.62 1.70
CA GLN A 22 -3.77 -15.60 2.02
C GLN A 22 -3.47 -15.14 3.44
N ASN A 23 -2.78 -14.01 3.55
CA ASN A 23 -2.83 -13.04 4.63
C ASN A 23 -3.25 -13.66 5.96
N GLU A 24 -2.29 -14.30 6.66
CA GLU A 24 -2.45 -14.54 8.08
C GLU A 24 -2.86 -13.20 8.69
N HIS A 25 -4.08 -13.16 9.24
CA HIS A 25 -4.45 -12.14 10.20
C HIS A 25 -3.50 -12.29 11.38
N LYS A 26 -2.29 -11.72 11.27
CA LYS A 26 -1.46 -11.44 12.44
C LYS A 26 -2.37 -10.67 13.38
N ALA A 27 -2.70 -11.30 14.51
CA ALA A 27 -3.35 -10.62 15.61
C ALA A 27 -2.64 -9.27 15.75
N GLN A 28 -3.36 -8.18 15.50
CA GLN A 28 -2.77 -6.86 15.61
C GLN A 28 -2.38 -6.72 17.07
N THR A 29 -1.08 -6.75 17.35
CA THR A 29 -0.54 -6.47 18.67
C THR A 29 -1.10 -5.15 19.16
N GLU A 30 -1.32 -4.98 20.46
CA GLU A 30 -1.92 -3.76 21.01
C GLU A 30 -1.11 -2.51 20.62
N MET A 31 0.21 -2.66 20.46
CA MET A 31 1.09 -1.62 19.89
C MET A 31 0.69 -1.14 18.49
N ALA A 32 0.11 -2.00 17.64
CA ALA A 32 -0.28 -1.63 16.28
C ALA A 32 -1.40 -0.58 16.28
N LYS A 33 -2.18 -0.47 17.36
CA LYS A 33 -3.26 0.52 17.54
C LYS A 33 -2.73 1.91 17.92
N LEU A 34 -1.47 2.04 18.34
CA LEU A 34 -0.88 3.31 18.78
C LEU A 34 -0.33 4.13 17.61
N ASN A 35 -0.44 5.46 17.70
CA ASN A 35 0.00 6.41 16.68
C ASN A 35 1.33 7.07 17.04
N PHE A 36 2.43 6.36 16.73
CA PHE A 36 3.81 6.86 16.91
C PHE A 36 4.20 8.03 15.98
N HIS A 37 3.26 8.54 15.18
CA HIS A 37 3.45 9.70 14.29
C HIS A 37 2.60 10.90 14.71
N HIS A 38 1.94 10.84 15.86
CA HIS A 38 1.22 12.00 16.38
C HIS A 38 2.21 13.09 16.80
N LYS A 39 1.86 14.36 16.56
CA LYS A 39 2.74 15.49 16.91
C LYS A 39 2.89 15.66 18.42
N ASP A 40 1.86 15.30 19.17
CA ASP A 40 1.78 15.48 20.62
C ASP A 40 2.25 14.25 21.41
N ILE A 41 3.19 13.45 20.88
CA ILE A 41 3.74 12.31 21.63
C ILE A 41 4.72 12.84 22.69
N ASN A 42 4.51 12.43 23.94
CA ASN A 42 5.43 12.74 25.02
C ASN A 42 6.62 11.75 25.03
N TRP A 43 7.58 11.98 24.13
CA TRP A 43 8.80 11.15 24.01
C TRP A 43 9.68 11.19 25.27
N ASN A 44 9.69 12.32 25.99
CA ASN A 44 10.48 12.47 27.21
C ASN A 44 9.89 11.61 28.34
N GLY A 45 8.58 11.70 28.58
CA GLY A 45 7.90 10.85 29.56
C GLY A 45 8.01 9.35 29.23
N LEU A 46 7.92 9.00 27.95
CA LEU A 46 8.13 7.63 27.49
C LEU A 46 9.55 7.15 27.80
N ARG A 47 10.57 7.97 27.50
CA ARG A 47 11.97 7.65 27.76
C ARG A 47 12.23 7.47 29.26
N ASP A 48 11.69 8.35 30.08
CA ASP A 48 11.91 8.31 31.52
C ASP A 48 11.21 7.11 32.17
N LYS A 49 10.02 6.71 31.70
CA LYS A 49 9.38 5.47 32.15
C LYS A 49 10.08 4.20 31.67
N LEU A 50 10.79 4.22 30.54
CA LEU A 50 11.53 3.07 30.04
C LEU A 50 12.94 2.92 30.65
N LYS A 51 13.41 3.88 31.46
CA LYS A 51 14.62 3.77 32.29
C LYS A 51 14.36 2.92 33.54
N ILE A 52 13.93 1.70 33.33
CA ILE A 52 13.72 0.71 34.39
C ILE A 52 15.01 -0.10 34.52
N GLU A 53 15.35 -0.52 35.74
CA GLU A 53 16.40 -1.52 35.95
C GLU A 53 15.90 -2.89 35.46
N TRP A 54 16.13 -3.16 34.18
CA TRP A 54 15.71 -4.39 33.54
C TRP A 54 16.37 -5.63 34.14
N GLU A 55 17.61 -5.48 34.62
CA GLU A 55 18.36 -6.56 35.26
C GLU A 55 17.63 -7.06 36.51
N THR A 56 17.18 -6.17 37.39
CA THR A 56 16.43 -6.55 38.60
C THR A 56 15.01 -7.00 38.28
N THR A 57 14.37 -6.37 37.29
CA THR A 57 12.97 -6.65 36.92
C THR A 57 12.78 -8.01 36.23
N LEU A 58 13.85 -8.53 35.62
CA LEU A 58 13.83 -9.76 34.82
C LEU A 58 14.70 -10.90 35.40
N ALA A 59 15.49 -10.65 36.45
CA ALA A 59 16.44 -11.62 37.03
C ALA A 59 15.80 -12.96 37.44
N ASP A 60 14.60 -12.93 38.01
CA ASP A 60 13.95 -14.10 38.61
C ASP A 60 13.02 -14.87 37.64
N LYS A 61 13.04 -14.53 36.35
CA LYS A 61 12.07 -15.04 35.37
C LYS A 61 12.73 -15.97 34.36
N CYS A 62 11.99 -16.94 33.86
CA CYS A 62 12.46 -17.75 32.73
C CYS A 62 12.41 -16.93 31.43
N PRO A 63 13.16 -17.31 30.37
CA PRO A 63 13.24 -16.53 29.13
C PRO A 63 11.88 -16.19 28.48
N GLU A 64 10.91 -17.09 28.54
CA GLU A 64 9.56 -16.85 28.01
C GLU A 64 8.80 -15.80 28.84
N GLU A 65 8.89 -15.89 30.17
CA GLU A 65 8.29 -14.92 31.10
C GLU A 65 8.99 -13.56 31.05
N MET A 66 10.30 -13.53 30.80
CA MET A 66 11.06 -12.31 30.57
C MET A 66 10.53 -11.59 29.33
N LEU A 67 10.37 -12.29 28.20
CA LEU A 67 9.86 -11.71 26.97
C LEU A 67 8.42 -11.21 27.13
N SER A 68 7.57 -11.98 27.81
CA SER A 68 6.19 -11.60 28.10
C SER A 68 6.13 -10.34 28.98
N SER A 69 6.93 -10.31 30.06
CA SER A 69 7.01 -9.17 30.98
C SER A 69 7.53 -7.91 30.27
N PHE A 70 8.58 -8.05 29.46
CA PHE A 70 9.16 -6.97 28.67
C PHE A 70 8.13 -6.39 27.70
N THR A 71 7.46 -7.25 26.93
CA THR A 71 6.48 -6.84 25.94
C THR A 71 5.31 -6.12 26.60
N THR A 72 4.79 -6.67 27.70
CA THR A 72 3.67 -6.08 28.46
C THR A 72 4.04 -4.69 28.99
N LEU A 73 5.20 -4.55 29.62
CA LEU A 73 5.66 -3.28 30.18
C LEU A 73 5.87 -2.22 29.10
N CYS A 74 6.46 -2.60 27.96
CA CYS A 74 6.58 -1.71 26.82
C CYS A 74 5.22 -1.31 26.25
N GLU A 75 4.26 -2.23 26.17
CA GLU A 75 2.91 -1.96 25.69
C GLU A 75 2.15 -0.97 26.58
N GLU A 76 2.20 -1.18 27.90
CA GLU A 76 1.57 -0.30 28.89
C GLU A 76 2.18 1.10 28.85
N THR A 77 3.51 1.18 28.89
CA THR A 77 4.23 2.47 28.85
C THR A 77 3.93 3.24 27.57
N CYS A 78 3.88 2.55 26.43
CA CYS A 78 3.50 3.15 25.15
C CYS A 78 2.04 3.60 25.13
N ARG A 79 1.11 2.85 25.74
CA ARG A 79 -0.32 3.20 25.78
C ARG A 79 -0.59 4.51 26.53
N GLU A 80 0.19 4.80 27.55
CA GLU A 80 0.05 6.02 28.35
C GLU A 80 0.59 7.28 27.63
N HIS A 81 1.64 7.12 26.82
CA HIS A 81 2.37 8.25 26.24
C HIS A 81 2.13 8.46 24.74
N VAL A 82 1.58 7.44 24.06
CA VAL A 82 1.32 7.46 22.64
C VAL A 82 -0.19 7.43 22.40
N PRO A 83 -0.76 8.44 21.72
CA PRO A 83 -2.18 8.45 21.44
C PRO A 83 -2.57 7.30 20.52
N LEU A 84 -3.80 6.83 20.65
CA LEU A 84 -4.36 5.83 19.74
C LEU A 84 -4.46 6.37 18.32
N LYS A 85 -4.25 5.50 17.33
CA LYS A 85 -4.59 5.80 15.94
C LYS A 85 -6.08 6.10 15.88
N SER A 86 -6.39 7.31 15.41
CA SER A 86 -7.73 7.64 14.97
C SER A 86 -8.19 6.56 13.99
N VAL A 87 -9.17 5.75 14.42
CA VAL A 87 -9.89 4.84 13.53
C VAL A 87 -10.83 5.71 12.70
N SER A 88 -10.26 6.56 11.86
CA SER A 88 -11.05 7.33 10.93
C SER A 88 -11.65 6.32 9.98
N ASN A 89 -12.94 6.02 10.16
CA ASN A 89 -13.79 5.27 9.24
C ASN A 89 -13.98 5.98 7.89
N LYS A 90 -13.01 6.82 7.48
CA LYS A 90 -12.82 7.24 6.10
C LYS A 90 -12.49 5.98 5.30
N LYS A 91 -13.55 5.23 4.96
CA LYS A 91 -13.56 4.28 3.84
C LYS A 91 -12.76 4.98 2.75
N ARG A 92 -11.75 4.30 2.18
CA ARG A 92 -10.92 4.80 1.08
C ARG A 92 -11.83 5.10 -0.10
N LEU A 93 -12.48 6.25 -0.04
CA LEU A 93 -13.52 6.62 -0.96
C LEU A 93 -12.78 7.16 -2.16
N ILE A 94 -13.01 6.54 -3.32
CA ILE A 94 -12.52 7.08 -4.59
C ILE A 94 -12.92 8.56 -4.62
N PRO A 95 -11.95 9.49 -4.76
CA PRO A 95 -12.22 10.91 -4.80
C PRO A 95 -13.32 11.23 -5.80
N ARG A 96 -14.11 12.23 -5.46
CA ARG A 96 -15.28 12.64 -6.24
C ARG A 96 -14.96 12.79 -7.72
N ASP A 97 -13.84 13.44 -8.03
CA ASP A 97 -13.43 13.71 -9.41
C ASP A 97 -13.13 12.43 -10.19
N ARG A 98 -12.38 11.50 -9.59
CA ARG A 98 -12.11 10.18 -10.21
C ARG A 98 -13.38 9.39 -10.42
N ARG A 99 -14.34 9.44 -9.48
CA ARG A 99 -15.63 8.77 -9.63
C ARG A 99 -16.43 9.35 -10.80
N ILE A 100 -16.44 10.68 -10.95
CA ILE A 100 -17.09 11.35 -12.08
C ILE A 100 -16.45 10.90 -13.40
N LEU A 101 -15.11 10.86 -13.47
CA LEU A 101 -14.37 10.40 -14.65
C LEU A 101 -14.70 8.94 -14.99
N MET A 102 -14.70 8.04 -14.00
CA MET A 102 -15.06 6.62 -14.20
C MET A 102 -16.52 6.46 -14.67
N LYS A 103 -17.45 7.27 -14.15
CA LYS A 103 -18.85 7.27 -14.61
C LYS A 103 -18.95 7.74 -16.07
N LYS A 104 -18.26 8.82 -16.44
CA LYS A 104 -18.20 9.30 -17.83
C LYS A 104 -17.57 8.27 -18.77
N ARG A 105 -16.50 7.59 -18.33
CA ARG A 105 -15.85 6.49 -19.07
C ARG A 105 -16.85 5.37 -19.38
N GLY A 106 -17.60 4.92 -18.36
CA GLY A 106 -18.64 3.89 -18.53
C GLY A 106 -19.73 4.35 -19.51
N HIS A 107 -20.21 5.58 -19.37
CA HIS A 107 -21.20 6.17 -20.29
C HIS A 107 -20.73 6.17 -21.75
N TYR A 108 -19.51 6.61 -22.04
CA TYR A 108 -19.00 6.65 -23.40
C TYR A 108 -18.69 5.27 -23.98
N LYS A 109 -18.20 4.33 -23.14
CA LYS A 109 -18.06 2.92 -23.56
C LYS A 109 -19.41 2.32 -23.95
N ASN A 110 -20.45 2.54 -23.15
CA ASN A 110 -21.81 2.08 -23.45
C ASN A 110 -22.42 2.75 -24.68
N LYS A 111 -21.96 3.95 -25.06
CA LYS A 111 -22.37 4.57 -26.32
C LYS A 111 -21.67 3.95 -27.52
N LEU A 112 -20.41 3.56 -27.38
CA LEU A 112 -19.66 2.87 -28.44
C LEU A 112 -20.21 1.48 -28.76
N THR A 113 -20.74 0.77 -27.76
CA THR A 113 -21.38 -0.54 -27.98
C THR A 113 -22.68 -0.46 -28.80
N LYS A 114 -23.26 0.73 -28.99
CA LYS A 114 -24.48 0.95 -29.77
C LYS A 114 -24.22 1.23 -31.26
N CYS A 115 -23.02 0.91 -31.77
CA CYS A 115 -22.61 1.14 -33.16
C CYS A 115 -22.96 2.56 -33.67
N PRO A 116 -22.44 3.63 -33.03
CA PRO A 116 -22.72 4.99 -33.43
C PRO A 116 -22.12 5.29 -34.83
N PRO A 117 -22.62 6.32 -35.54
CA PRO A 117 -22.04 6.75 -36.80
C PRO A 117 -20.54 7.08 -36.69
N PRO A 118 -19.72 6.90 -37.75
CA PRO A 118 -18.26 7.03 -37.68
C PRO A 118 -17.76 8.37 -37.08
N PHE A 119 -18.43 9.48 -37.40
CA PHE A 119 -18.11 10.79 -36.84
C PHE A 119 -18.32 10.85 -35.31
N VAL A 120 -19.44 10.29 -34.84
CA VAL A 120 -19.79 10.24 -33.41
C VAL A 120 -18.85 9.26 -32.70
N GLU A 121 -18.50 8.15 -33.35
CA GLU A 121 -17.54 7.18 -32.84
C GLU A 121 -16.16 7.83 -32.59
N ALA A 122 -15.63 8.55 -33.57
CA ALA A 122 -14.35 9.26 -33.44
C ALA A 122 -14.38 10.24 -32.26
N LYS A 123 -15.47 11.00 -32.11
CA LYS A 123 -15.68 11.93 -30.98
C LYS A 123 -15.71 11.20 -29.63
N LEU A 124 -16.39 10.05 -29.55
CA LEU A 124 -16.48 9.24 -28.33
C LEU A 124 -15.12 8.62 -27.95
N ARG A 125 -14.37 8.12 -28.94
CA ARG A 125 -13.01 7.58 -28.73
C ARG A 125 -12.05 8.67 -28.24
N LYS A 126 -12.11 9.88 -28.83
CA LYS A 126 -11.33 11.03 -28.36
C LYS A 126 -11.66 11.40 -26.90
N ALA A 127 -12.95 11.48 -26.57
CA ALA A 127 -13.39 11.76 -25.20
C ALA A 127 -12.94 10.68 -24.20
N LEU A 128 -12.88 9.40 -24.61
CA LEU A 128 -12.33 8.33 -23.78
C LEU A 128 -10.84 8.51 -23.52
N LEU A 129 -10.04 8.84 -24.55
CA LEU A 129 -8.61 9.09 -24.39
C LEU A 129 -8.33 10.25 -23.43
N GLU A 130 -9.12 11.33 -23.51
CA GLU A 130 -9.02 12.47 -22.58
C GLU A 130 -9.31 12.07 -21.14
N ILE A 131 -10.32 11.22 -20.92
CA ILE A 131 -10.65 10.69 -19.58
C ILE A 131 -9.53 9.81 -19.03
N GLU A 132 -9.00 8.89 -19.84
CA GLU A 132 -7.89 8.02 -19.42
C GLU A 132 -6.66 8.86 -19.05
N THR A 133 -6.32 9.84 -19.88
CA THR A 133 -5.22 10.79 -19.60
C THR A 133 -5.44 11.53 -18.28
N SER A 134 -6.67 11.99 -18.02
CA SER A 134 -7.02 12.69 -16.78
C SER A 134 -6.93 11.78 -15.55
N LEU A 135 -7.35 10.52 -15.67
CA LEU A 135 -7.22 9.53 -14.60
C LEU A 135 -5.74 9.24 -14.29
N ILE A 136 -4.92 9.04 -15.32
CA ILE A 136 -3.47 8.82 -15.17
C ILE A 136 -2.82 9.99 -14.43
N LYS A 137 -3.12 11.24 -14.85
CA LYS A 137 -2.63 12.45 -14.19
C LYS A 137 -3.04 12.51 -12.72
N SER A 138 -4.32 12.27 -12.43
CA SER A 138 -4.84 12.27 -11.05
C SER A 138 -4.14 11.24 -10.16
N HIS A 139 -3.85 10.04 -10.68
CA HIS A 139 -3.08 9.03 -9.95
C HIS A 139 -1.62 9.45 -9.74
N ALA A 140 -0.99 10.07 -10.72
CA ALA A 140 0.38 10.56 -10.60
C ALA A 140 0.50 11.66 -9.54
N GLU A 141 -0.44 12.61 -9.51
CA GLU A 141 -0.50 13.67 -8.50
C GLU A 141 -0.71 13.13 -7.10
N GLN A 142 -1.57 12.12 -6.92
CA GLN A 142 -1.76 11.47 -5.64
C GLN A 142 -0.46 10.82 -5.16
N ARG A 143 0.24 10.06 -6.03
CA ARG A 143 1.52 9.45 -5.67
C ARG A 143 2.55 10.49 -5.25
N LYS A 144 2.67 11.58 -5.99
CA LYS A 144 3.57 12.68 -5.65
C LYS A 144 3.27 13.27 -4.27
N LYS A 145 2.00 13.47 -3.94
CA LYS A 145 1.59 13.97 -2.60
C LYS A 145 1.91 12.98 -1.49
N GLU A 146 1.63 11.70 -1.71
CA GLU A 146 1.93 10.63 -0.76
C GLU A 146 3.43 10.49 -0.52
N GLU A 147 4.24 10.61 -1.58
CA GLU A 147 5.71 10.59 -1.51
C GLU A 147 6.25 11.78 -0.72
N ILE A 148 5.81 13.01 -1.03
CA ILE A 148 6.20 14.21 -0.27
C ILE A 148 5.83 14.06 1.21
N GLN A 149 4.63 13.54 1.50
CA GLN A 149 4.21 13.31 2.87
C GLN A 149 5.09 12.26 3.56
N ALA A 150 5.45 11.18 2.87
CA ALA A 150 6.36 10.17 3.40
C ALA A 150 7.75 10.75 3.71
N VAL A 151 8.31 11.56 2.79
CA VAL A 151 9.60 12.24 2.99
C VAL A 151 9.55 13.18 4.19
N ASN A 152 8.49 13.96 4.33
CA ASN A 152 8.32 14.86 5.48
C ASN A 152 8.20 14.07 6.79
N ASN A 153 7.45 12.97 6.80
CA ASN A 153 7.33 12.11 7.98
C ASN A 153 8.68 11.48 8.38
N ILE A 154 9.53 11.11 7.39
CA ILE A 154 10.88 10.61 7.65
C ILE A 154 11.76 11.72 8.24
N LYS A 155 11.65 12.94 7.72
CA LYS A 155 12.39 14.10 8.23
C LYS A 155 12.04 14.39 9.69
N ASP A 156 10.76 14.32 10.04
CA ASP A 156 10.27 14.61 11.38
C ASP A 156 10.51 13.44 12.36
N ASN A 157 10.60 12.20 11.88
CA ASN A 157 10.88 11.02 12.69
C ASN A 157 11.74 9.98 11.94
N SER A 158 13.07 10.12 12.05
CA SER A 158 14.06 9.33 11.31
C SER A 158 14.12 7.84 11.68
N MET A 159 13.55 7.44 12.83
CA MET A 159 13.57 6.05 13.32
C MET A 159 12.73 5.06 12.47
N PHE A 160 11.90 5.53 11.55
CA PHE A 160 10.93 4.68 10.81
C PHE A 160 11.13 4.66 9.28
N SER A 161 12.31 5.05 8.80
CA SER A 161 12.64 5.24 7.37
C SER A 161 12.52 4.01 6.45
N HIS A 162 12.32 2.79 6.97
CA HIS A 162 12.37 1.56 6.18
C HIS A 162 11.00 0.98 5.74
N LYS A 163 9.87 1.67 5.96
CA LYS A 163 8.53 1.13 5.64
C LYS A 163 7.82 1.83 4.48
N VAL A 164 8.52 2.23 3.42
CA VAL A 164 7.86 2.58 2.17
C VAL A 164 7.73 1.32 1.32
N PRO A 165 6.56 0.65 1.25
CA PRO A 165 6.38 -0.44 0.31
C PRO A 165 6.41 0.14 -1.10
N HIS A 166 7.50 -0.09 -1.82
CA HIS A 166 7.48 -0.04 -3.27
C HIS A 166 6.50 -1.12 -3.73
N LYS A 167 5.22 -0.76 -3.94
CA LYS A 167 4.32 -1.60 -4.72
C LYS A 167 4.89 -1.71 -6.12
N ARG A 168 5.64 -2.79 -6.37
CA ARG A 168 6.06 -3.21 -7.71
C ARG A 168 4.79 -3.55 -8.48
N TYR A 169 4.25 -2.59 -9.23
CA TYR A 169 3.29 -2.91 -10.27
C TYR A 169 4.06 -3.59 -11.38
N GLY A 170 3.80 -4.89 -11.59
CA GLY A 170 4.30 -5.64 -12.73
C GLY A 170 3.86 -4.94 -14.01
N MET A 171 4.81 -4.28 -14.67
CA MET A 171 4.63 -3.86 -16.05
C MET A 171 4.72 -5.12 -16.91
N SER A 172 3.57 -5.72 -17.24
CA SER A 172 3.50 -6.62 -18.39
C SER A 172 3.67 -5.77 -19.65
N GLY A 173 4.93 -5.48 -20.00
CA GLY A 173 5.31 -5.00 -21.32
C GLY A 173 5.05 -6.13 -22.31
N GLY A 174 3.91 -6.10 -22.98
CA GLY A 174 3.71 -6.92 -24.17
C GLY A 174 4.67 -6.46 -25.27
N PRO A 175 5.24 -7.38 -26.08
CA PRO A 175 6.19 -7.02 -27.12
C PRO A 175 5.51 -6.18 -28.20
N ILE A 176 6.11 -5.02 -28.49
CA ILE A 176 5.82 -4.20 -29.65
C ILE A 176 6.29 -5.01 -30.87
N ARG A 177 5.36 -5.53 -31.66
CA ARG A 177 5.66 -6.06 -33.00
C ARG A 177 6.11 -4.88 -33.87
N SER A 178 7.40 -4.83 -34.20
CA SER A 178 7.90 -4.04 -35.31
C SER A 178 7.48 -4.72 -36.62
N LEU A 179 6.63 -4.05 -37.40
CA LEU A 179 6.46 -4.34 -38.82
C LEU A 179 7.63 -3.69 -39.56
N CYS A 180 8.56 -4.53 -40.02
CA CYS A 180 9.32 -4.35 -41.24
C CYS A 180 9.19 -5.66 -42.02
#